data_AF-A0A9X1M2S0-F1
#
_entry.id   AF-A0A9X1M2S0-F1
#
_cell.length_a   1.000
_cell.length_b   1.000
_cell.length_c   1.000
_cell.angle_alpha   90.00
_cell.angle_beta   90.00
_cell.angle_gamma   90.00
#
_symmetry.space_group_name_H-M   'P 1'
#
loop_
_entity.id
_entity.type
_entity.pdbx_description
1 polymer ?
#
loop_
_entity_poly.entity_id
_entity_poly.type
_entity_poly.pdbx_seq_one_letter_code
_entity_poly.pdbx_strand_id
1 'polypeptide(L)'
;MVYGPWAAGLIGIRRGEDYYALPQLAQRYDADTQGRADLPFYLALVRELTPASVADVGAGTGLFCSLLAGSNVRLTITGVEPQQTMLDVARRQPLADRVQWIRGTAADLPRDSFGLLFMTGHVAQYFLDDAAWAEVLRQIVRSSVRQKTTMAGDLVTHVDEWTIGEQAFTTRETLRFPDDAAIHRGLDAACLAIECSWGNWDGSPVTAESPERIIMARTV
;
A
#
# COMPACT_ATOMS: atom_id res chain seq x y z
N MET A 1 -1.05 11.71 -36.56
CA MET A 1 -1.12 11.06 -35.23
C MET A 1 -1.76 12.08 -34.30
N VAL A 2 -2.98 11.82 -33.82
CA VAL A 2 -3.91 12.84 -33.29
C VAL A 2 -3.60 13.21 -31.83
N TYR A 3 -3.68 14.52 -31.57
CA TYR A 3 -3.47 15.28 -30.33
C TYR A 3 -4.74 15.40 -29.45
N GLY A 4 -4.57 15.71 -28.15
CA GLY A 4 -5.50 16.55 -27.34
C GLY A 4 -5.51 16.28 -25.82
N PRO A 5 -5.83 17.25 -24.93
CA PRO A 5 -5.72 18.71 -25.05
C PRO A 5 -5.23 19.39 -23.74
N TRP A 6 -3.92 19.61 -23.53
CA TRP A 6 -3.38 20.73 -22.71
C TRP A 6 -1.95 21.05 -23.16
N ALA A 7 -1.80 21.30 -24.46
CA ALA A 7 -0.63 21.94 -25.05
C ALA A 7 -1.06 23.31 -25.59
N ALA A 8 -1.36 24.25 -24.71
CA ALA A 8 -1.51 25.67 -25.06
C ALA A 8 -1.34 26.54 -23.81
N GLY A 9 -0.18 27.18 -23.69
CA GLY A 9 0.07 28.18 -22.65
C GLY A 9 1.50 28.21 -22.11
N LEU A 10 2.50 28.19 -23.00
CA LEU A 10 3.89 28.55 -22.64
C LEU A 10 3.92 30.02 -22.21
N ILE A 11 3.66 30.28 -20.92
CA ILE A 11 4.14 31.47 -20.22
C ILE A 11 5.38 31.04 -19.45
N GLY A 12 6.53 31.10 -20.13
CA GLY A 12 7.84 31.39 -19.56
C GLY A 12 8.28 30.71 -18.25
N ILE A 13 7.94 29.44 -17.98
CA ILE A 13 8.55 28.70 -16.87
C ILE A 13 9.97 28.32 -17.31
N ARG A 14 10.99 28.94 -16.70
CA ARG A 14 12.38 28.57 -16.98
C ARG A 14 12.64 27.17 -16.43
N ARG A 15 13.46 26.39 -17.13
CA ARG A 15 13.95 25.09 -16.65
C ARG A 15 14.57 25.27 -15.25
N GLY A 16 13.88 24.81 -14.21
CA GLY A 16 14.25 25.03 -12.80
C GLY A 16 13.18 25.68 -11.92
N GLU A 17 12.06 26.16 -12.48
CA GLU A 17 10.90 26.64 -11.73
C GLU A 17 9.86 25.51 -11.62
N ASP A 18 9.50 25.13 -10.39
CA ASP A 18 8.50 24.08 -10.14
C ASP A 18 7.11 24.58 -10.53
N TYR A 19 6.40 23.82 -11.37
CA TYR A 19 5.15 24.23 -12.03
C TYR A 19 4.09 24.70 -11.02
N TYR A 20 4.03 24.08 -9.84
CA TYR A 20 3.06 24.42 -8.80
C TYR A 20 3.52 25.51 -7.84
N ALA A 21 4.74 26.04 -7.95
CA ALA A 21 5.19 27.19 -7.17
C ALA A 21 4.46 28.49 -7.54
N LEU A 22 3.72 28.51 -8.66
CA LEU A 22 2.86 29.62 -9.06
C LEU A 22 1.47 29.50 -8.40
N PRO A 23 1.07 30.43 -7.51
CA PRO A 23 -0.21 30.34 -6.78
C PRO A 23 -1.43 30.22 -7.69
N GLN A 24 -1.40 30.87 -8.86
CA GLN A 24 -2.51 30.84 -9.82
C GLN A 24 -2.69 29.47 -10.46
N LEU A 25 -1.61 28.69 -10.62
CA LEU A 25 -1.66 27.32 -11.14
C LEU A 25 -2.08 26.34 -10.05
N ALA A 26 -1.55 26.49 -8.83
CA ALA A 26 -1.97 25.70 -7.68
C ALA A 26 -3.48 25.84 -7.37
N GLN A 27 -4.02 27.07 -7.45
CA GLN A 27 -5.45 27.33 -7.23
C GLN A 27 -6.37 26.73 -8.30
N ARG A 28 -5.88 26.53 -9.52
CA ARG A 28 -6.65 25.93 -10.61
C ARG A 28 -6.57 24.40 -10.61
N TYR A 29 -5.59 23.82 -9.94
CA TYR A 29 -5.35 22.38 -9.92
C TYR A 29 -6.61 21.56 -9.61
N ASP A 30 -7.39 21.95 -8.61
CA ASP A 30 -8.61 21.21 -8.22
C ASP A 30 -9.72 21.30 -9.27
N ALA A 31 -9.83 22.44 -9.96
CA ALA A 31 -10.78 22.61 -11.06
C ALA A 31 -10.33 21.80 -12.30
N ASP A 32 -9.03 21.77 -12.56
CA ASP A 32 -8.44 21.03 -13.69
C ASP A 32 -8.42 19.51 -13.44
N THR A 33 -8.41 19.09 -12.17
CA THR A 33 -8.49 17.69 -11.74
C THR A 33 -9.86 17.32 -11.19
N GLN A 34 -10.88 18.14 -11.47
CA GLN A 34 -12.24 17.91 -10.98
C GLN A 34 -12.74 16.54 -11.44
N GLY A 35 -13.09 15.69 -10.47
CA GLY A 35 -13.53 14.32 -10.74
C GLY A 35 -12.45 13.24 -10.66
N ARG A 36 -11.40 13.43 -9.83
CA ARG A 36 -10.43 12.39 -9.43
C ARG A 36 -11.11 11.05 -9.08
N ALA A 37 -11.29 10.21 -10.10
CA ALA A 37 -12.05 8.96 -10.03
C ALA A 37 -11.30 7.85 -9.28
N ASP A 38 -10.01 8.07 -9.01
CA ASP A 38 -9.14 7.18 -8.26
C ASP A 38 -9.35 7.29 -6.73
N LEU A 39 -9.75 8.45 -6.21
CA LEU A 39 -9.87 8.66 -4.76
C LEU A 39 -10.88 7.72 -4.05
N PRO A 40 -12.05 7.40 -4.63
CA PRO A 40 -12.96 6.41 -4.06
C PRO A 40 -12.32 5.03 -3.86
N PHE A 41 -11.40 4.61 -4.75
CA PHE A 41 -10.69 3.33 -4.62
C PHE A 41 -9.77 3.34 -3.39
N TYR A 42 -8.95 4.37 -3.22
CA TYR A 42 -8.06 4.48 -2.05
C TYR A 42 -8.85 4.57 -0.74
N LEU A 43 -9.98 5.28 -0.75
CA LEU A 43 -10.87 5.31 0.42
C LEU A 43 -11.45 3.92 0.73
N ALA A 44 -11.86 3.15 -0.27
CA ALA A 44 -12.33 1.79 -0.08
C ALA A 44 -11.24 0.91 0.55
N LEU A 45 -9.99 1.04 0.10
CA LEU A 45 -8.86 0.31 0.68
C LEU A 45 -8.60 0.67 2.14
N VAL A 46 -8.68 1.96 2.51
CA VAL A 46 -8.56 2.39 3.92
C VAL A 46 -9.69 1.80 4.77
N ARG A 47 -10.92 1.71 4.23
CA ARG A 47 -12.06 1.11 4.93
C ARG A 47 -11.91 -0.40 5.13
N GLU A 48 -11.33 -1.08 4.15
CA GLU A 48 -11.08 -2.52 4.20
C GLU A 48 -9.96 -2.87 5.19
N LEU A 49 -8.84 -2.17 5.11
CA LEU A 49 -7.65 -2.47 5.91
C LEU A 49 -7.70 -1.85 7.31
N THR A 50 -8.59 -0.88 7.55
CA THR A 50 -8.85 -0.24 8.84
C THR A 50 -7.58 0.24 9.60
N PRO A 51 -6.64 0.95 8.95
CA PRO A 51 -5.42 1.39 9.62
C PRO A 51 -5.71 2.43 10.70
N ALA A 52 -4.90 2.44 11.76
CA ALA A 52 -4.98 3.47 12.79
C ALA A 52 -4.50 4.85 12.30
N SER A 53 -3.66 4.88 11.26
CA SER A 53 -3.02 6.09 10.72
C SER A 53 -2.65 5.95 9.24
N VAL A 54 -2.72 7.06 8.50
CA VAL A 54 -2.41 7.14 7.08
C VAL A 54 -1.54 8.35 6.77
N ALA A 55 -0.55 8.17 5.89
CA ALA A 55 0.20 9.27 5.28
C ALA A 55 -0.06 9.38 3.77
N ASP A 56 -0.21 10.60 3.26
CA ASP A 56 -0.27 10.93 1.83
C ASP A 56 0.98 11.72 1.43
N VAL A 57 1.85 11.11 0.61
CA VAL A 57 3.12 11.68 0.14
C VAL A 57 2.91 12.39 -1.18
N GLY A 58 3.27 13.68 -1.22
CA GLY A 58 2.91 14.55 -2.34
C GLY A 58 1.42 14.86 -2.31
N ALA A 59 0.91 15.22 -1.12
CA ALA A 59 -0.52 15.41 -0.88
C ALA A 59 -1.14 16.54 -1.73
N GLY A 60 -0.31 17.40 -2.33
CA GLY A 60 -0.76 18.46 -3.22
C GLY A 60 -1.74 19.41 -2.53
N THR A 61 -2.90 19.62 -3.16
CA THR A 61 -4.00 20.43 -2.65
C THR A 61 -4.87 19.70 -1.62
N GLY A 62 -4.49 18.48 -1.19
CA GLY A 62 -5.11 17.80 -0.05
C GLY A 62 -6.45 17.14 -0.31
N LEU A 63 -6.85 16.93 -1.57
CA LEU A 63 -8.16 16.34 -1.92
C LEU A 63 -8.37 14.95 -1.29
N PHE A 64 -7.36 14.08 -1.30
CA PHE A 64 -7.47 12.75 -0.71
C PHE A 64 -7.54 12.81 0.83
N CYS A 65 -6.68 13.60 1.46
CA CYS A 65 -6.71 13.84 2.90
C CYS A 65 -8.08 14.39 3.36
N SER A 66 -8.69 15.29 2.58
CA SER A 66 -10.02 15.86 2.86
C SER A 66 -11.12 14.79 2.73
N LEU A 67 -11.03 13.92 1.72
CA LEU A 67 -11.92 12.78 1.56
C LEU A 67 -11.83 11.83 2.76
N LEU A 68 -10.61 11.50 3.21
CA LEU A 68 -10.40 10.66 4.40
C LEU A 68 -10.98 11.31 5.66
N ALA A 69 -10.75 12.59 5.87
CA ALA A 69 -11.26 13.34 7.03
C ALA A 69 -12.80 13.38 7.12
N GLY A 70 -13.48 13.31 5.96
CA GLY A 70 -14.94 13.24 5.85
C GLY A 70 -15.52 11.82 5.83
N SER A 71 -14.70 10.77 5.83
CA SER A 71 -15.13 9.39 5.54
C SER A 71 -15.77 8.63 6.71
N ASN A 72 -15.90 9.26 7.88
CA ASN A 72 -16.31 8.69 9.18
C ASN A 72 -15.43 7.53 9.69
N VAL A 73 -14.30 7.24 9.04
CA VAL A 73 -13.30 6.28 9.56
C VAL A 73 -12.50 6.95 10.67
N ARG A 74 -12.23 6.22 11.76
CA ARG A 74 -11.40 6.72 12.86
C ARG A 74 -9.93 6.41 12.59
N LEU A 75 -9.21 7.35 12.01
CA LEU A 75 -7.76 7.27 11.76
C LEU A 75 -7.09 8.63 11.96
N THR A 76 -5.78 8.62 12.15
CA THR A 76 -4.94 9.82 12.07
C THR A 76 -4.48 10.03 10.62
N ILE A 77 -4.53 11.27 10.13
CA ILE A 77 -4.23 11.60 8.73
C ILE A 77 -3.06 12.59 8.69
N THR A 78 -2.02 12.26 7.93
CA THR A 78 -0.89 13.15 7.68
C THR A 78 -0.70 13.37 6.19
N GLY A 79 -0.66 14.63 5.75
CA GLY A 79 -0.32 14.99 4.38
C GLY A 79 1.05 15.67 4.34
N VAL A 80 1.96 15.19 3.48
CA VAL A 80 3.26 15.83 3.25
C VAL A 80 3.38 16.35 1.83
N GLU A 81 3.74 17.62 1.69
CA GLU A 81 3.82 18.31 0.40
C GLU A 81 5.00 19.31 0.40
N PRO A 82 5.93 19.24 -0.57
CA PRO A 82 7.08 20.16 -0.62
C PRO A 82 6.67 21.59 -1.01
N GLN A 83 5.67 21.76 -1.87
CA GLN A 83 5.29 23.05 -2.42
C GLN A 83 4.34 23.80 -1.50
N GLN A 84 4.82 24.92 -0.95
CA GLN A 84 4.07 25.74 0.01
C GLN A 84 2.74 26.23 -0.56
N THR A 85 2.70 26.58 -1.85
CA THR A 85 1.50 27.05 -2.57
C THR A 85 0.40 25.99 -2.64
N MET A 86 0.75 24.73 -2.88
CA MET A 86 -0.20 23.60 -2.86
C MET A 86 -0.67 23.33 -1.43
N LEU A 87 0.26 23.35 -0.47
CA LEU A 87 -0.05 23.16 0.94
C LEU A 87 -0.96 24.26 1.51
N ASP A 88 -0.83 25.49 1.03
CA ASP A 88 -1.70 26.60 1.41
C ASP A 88 -3.14 26.41 0.90
N VAL A 89 -3.32 25.76 -0.26
CA VAL A 89 -4.64 25.33 -0.74
C VAL A 89 -5.15 24.17 0.11
N ALA A 90 -4.31 23.16 0.38
CA ALA A 90 -4.66 22.00 1.20
C ALA A 90 -5.19 22.38 2.59
N ARG A 91 -4.54 23.35 3.25
CA ARG A 91 -4.95 23.85 4.56
C ARG A 91 -6.28 24.62 4.56
N ARG A 92 -6.82 24.97 3.39
CA ARG A 92 -8.13 25.62 3.23
C ARG A 92 -9.23 24.64 2.85
N GLN A 93 -8.91 23.38 2.56
CA GLN A 93 -9.91 22.38 2.24
C GLN A 93 -10.85 22.11 3.42
N PRO A 94 -12.06 21.62 3.17
CA PRO A 94 -12.96 21.17 4.23
C PRO A 94 -12.28 20.14 5.14
N LEU A 95 -12.43 20.32 6.45
CA LEU A 95 -11.89 19.42 7.48
C LEU A 95 -10.35 19.34 7.51
N ALA A 96 -9.64 20.31 6.90
CA ALA A 96 -8.18 20.35 6.90
C ALA A 96 -7.56 20.45 8.30
N ASP A 97 -8.33 20.89 9.30
CA ASP A 97 -7.97 20.90 10.72
C ASP A 97 -7.83 19.49 11.33
N ARG A 98 -8.42 18.48 10.68
CA ARG A 98 -8.28 17.05 11.08
C ARG A 98 -7.03 16.38 10.49
N VAL A 99 -6.26 17.10 9.67
CA VAL A 99 -5.09 16.57 8.97
C VAL A 99 -3.84 17.24 9.52
N GLN A 100 -2.83 16.43 9.83
CA GLN A 100 -1.50 16.93 10.14
C GLN A 100 -0.77 17.26 8.84
N TRP A 101 -0.45 18.53 8.61
CA TRP A 101 0.21 19.00 7.40
C TRP A 101 1.70 19.21 7.62
N ILE A 102 2.54 18.54 6.83
CA ILE A 102 3.99 18.69 6.83
C ILE A 102 4.42 19.35 5.52
N ARG A 103 5.15 20.47 5.62
CA ARG A 103 5.86 21.01 4.48
C ARG A 103 7.19 20.27 4.35
N GLY A 104 7.33 19.45 3.33
CA GLY A 104 8.51 18.62 3.17
C GLY A 104 8.30 17.47 2.20
N THR A 105 9.09 16.42 2.34
CA THR A 105 9.08 15.23 1.52
C THR A 105 8.82 13.99 2.38
N ALA A 106 8.78 12.79 1.77
CA ALA A 106 8.67 11.54 2.52
C ALA A 106 9.73 11.40 3.63
N ALA A 107 10.92 11.99 3.47
CA ALA A 107 11.99 12.00 4.47
C ALA A 107 11.62 12.70 5.79
N ASP A 108 10.66 13.64 5.74
CA ASP A 108 10.22 14.47 6.87
C ASP A 108 9.05 13.87 7.64
N LEU A 109 8.51 12.73 7.17
CA LEU A 109 7.47 12.01 7.90
C LEU A 109 8.02 11.43 9.22
N PRO A 110 7.23 11.44 10.31
CA PRO A 110 7.59 10.77 11.55
C PRO A 110 7.90 9.29 11.31
N ARG A 111 8.99 8.80 11.90
CA ARG A 111 9.40 7.41 11.78
C ARG A 111 8.31 6.50 12.42
N ASP A 112 7.95 5.42 11.74
CA ASP A 112 7.13 4.30 12.25
C ASP A 112 5.67 4.61 12.62
N SER A 113 5.07 5.61 11.99
CA SER A 113 3.80 6.18 12.47
C SER A 113 2.55 5.83 11.65
N PHE A 114 2.67 5.09 10.54
CA PHE A 114 1.58 4.93 9.56
C PHE A 114 1.24 3.47 9.25
N GLY A 115 -0.04 3.12 9.37
CA GLY A 115 -0.57 1.82 8.96
C GLY A 115 -0.73 1.67 7.44
N LEU A 116 -0.93 2.78 6.72
CA LEU A 116 -0.84 2.84 5.26
C LEU A 116 -0.15 4.13 4.81
N LEU A 117 0.57 4.06 3.69
CA LEU A 117 1.14 5.21 3.02
C LEU A 117 0.69 5.22 1.57
N PHE A 118 0.19 6.37 1.12
CA PHE A 118 -0.24 6.59 -0.24
C PHE A 118 0.68 7.59 -0.94
N MET A 119 0.79 7.38 -2.24
CA MET A 119 1.34 8.34 -3.19
C MET A 119 0.35 8.38 -4.34
N THR A 120 -0.61 9.30 -4.29
CA THR A 120 -1.74 9.33 -5.25
C THR A 120 -1.48 10.31 -6.40
N GLY A 121 -2.22 10.17 -7.50
CA GLY A 121 -2.04 11.01 -8.69
C GLY A 121 -0.73 10.72 -9.45
N HIS A 122 -0.16 11.73 -10.11
CA HIS A 122 1.05 11.58 -10.93
C HIS A 122 2.37 11.74 -10.14
N VAL A 123 2.35 11.65 -8.80
CA VAL A 123 3.53 11.91 -7.96
C VAL A 123 4.71 10.99 -8.32
N ALA A 124 4.46 9.72 -8.65
CA ALA A 124 5.51 8.80 -9.09
C ALA A 124 6.24 9.26 -10.38
N GLN A 125 5.60 10.09 -11.22
CA GLN A 125 6.18 10.59 -12.48
C GLN A 125 7.15 11.77 -12.27
N TYR A 126 7.23 12.33 -11.06
CA TYR A 126 8.21 13.37 -10.72
C TYR A 126 9.61 12.81 -10.47
N PHE A 127 9.73 11.50 -10.23
CA PHE A 127 11.03 10.84 -10.09
C PHE A 127 11.56 10.50 -11.49
N LEU A 128 12.44 11.37 -12.00
CA LEU A 128 12.96 11.30 -13.36
C LEU A 128 14.02 10.21 -13.56
N ASP A 129 14.50 9.59 -12.47
CA ASP A 129 15.46 8.49 -12.49
C ASP A 129 15.21 7.45 -11.39
N ASP A 130 15.73 6.24 -11.62
CA ASP A 130 15.58 5.07 -10.74
C ASP A 130 16.21 5.28 -9.36
N ALA A 131 17.22 6.16 -9.24
CA ALA A 131 17.89 6.42 -7.97
C ALA A 131 17.01 7.27 -7.05
N ALA A 132 16.39 8.33 -7.59
CA ALA A 132 15.40 9.16 -6.90
C ALA A 132 14.15 8.34 -6.51
N TRP A 133 13.71 7.44 -7.40
CA TRP A 133 12.61 6.53 -7.12
C TRP A 133 12.95 5.55 -5.99
N ALA A 134 14.10 4.88 -6.07
CA ALA A 134 14.54 3.94 -5.04
C ALA A 134 14.79 4.62 -3.69
N GLU A 135 15.26 5.87 -3.69
CA GLU A 135 15.48 6.63 -2.47
C GLU A 135 14.17 6.95 -1.74
N VAL A 136 13.13 7.37 -2.47
CA VAL A 136 11.80 7.57 -1.88
C VAL A 136 11.20 6.26 -1.39
N LEU A 137 11.36 5.15 -2.12
CA LEU A 137 10.92 3.84 -1.65
C LEU A 137 11.67 3.38 -0.39
N ARG A 138 12.97 3.66 -0.24
CA ARG A 138 13.73 3.37 1.00
C ARG A 138 13.33 4.27 2.16
N GLN A 139 12.89 5.49 1.88
CA GLN A 139 12.37 6.41 2.90
C GLN A 139 10.99 5.96 3.39
N ILE A 140 10.18 5.36 2.51
CA ILE A 140 8.87 4.77 2.81
C ILE A 140 9.01 3.40 3.49
N VAL A 141 9.85 2.52 2.96
CA VAL A 141 10.13 1.17 3.48
C VAL A 141 11.34 1.24 4.40
N ARG A 142 11.12 1.64 5.66
CA ARG A 142 12.15 1.58 6.71
C ARG A 142 12.03 0.37 7.64
N SER A 143 11.16 -0.59 7.33
CA SER A 143 11.14 -1.90 7.99
C SER A 143 12.11 -2.86 7.29
N SER A 144 13.07 -3.40 8.02
CA SER A 144 13.86 -4.55 7.57
C SER A 144 13.29 -5.82 8.18
N VAL A 145 13.11 -6.85 7.35
CA VAL A 145 12.71 -8.19 7.76
C VAL A 145 13.88 -9.11 7.53
N ARG A 146 14.37 -9.76 8.59
CA ARG A 146 15.24 -10.94 8.47
C ARG A 146 14.39 -12.17 8.72
N GLN A 147 14.20 -12.95 7.66
CA GLN A 147 13.50 -14.22 7.74
C GLN A 147 14.50 -15.36 7.93
N LYS A 148 14.25 -16.21 8.92
CA LYS A 148 14.96 -17.48 9.11
C LYS A 148 13.96 -18.63 9.03
N THR A 149 14.16 -19.49 8.04
CA THR A 149 13.37 -20.71 7.87
C THR A 149 14.15 -21.92 8.35
N THR A 150 13.50 -22.78 9.14
CA THR A 150 14.07 -24.07 9.54
C THR A 150 13.06 -25.19 9.27
N MET A 151 13.56 -26.36 8.86
CA MET A 151 12.74 -27.54 8.59
C MET A 151 13.13 -28.67 9.55
N ALA A 152 12.13 -29.31 10.15
CA ALA A 152 12.30 -30.47 11.01
C ALA A 152 11.20 -31.49 10.71
N GLY A 153 11.51 -32.49 9.87
CA GLY A 153 10.51 -33.43 9.36
C GLY A 153 9.48 -32.71 8.48
N ASP A 154 8.19 -32.90 8.77
CA ASP A 154 7.07 -32.23 8.10
C ASP A 154 6.74 -30.85 8.69
N LEU A 155 7.54 -30.34 9.63
CA LEU A 155 7.36 -29.02 10.22
C LEU A 155 8.28 -27.99 9.58
N VAL A 156 7.70 -26.89 9.13
CA VAL A 156 8.42 -25.70 8.65
C VAL A 156 8.18 -24.58 9.66
N THR A 157 9.26 -24.08 10.25
CA THR A 157 9.22 -22.94 11.16
C THR A 157 9.76 -21.71 10.46
N HIS A 158 8.94 -20.65 10.40
CA HIS A 158 9.36 -19.31 10.03
C HIS A 158 9.58 -18.48 11.28
N VAL A 159 10.76 -17.87 11.38
CA VAL A 159 11.05 -16.84 12.38
C VAL A 159 11.33 -15.57 11.63
N ASP A 160 10.48 -14.57 11.82
CA ASP A 160 10.66 -13.26 11.21
C ASP A 160 11.07 -12.27 12.30
N GLU A 161 12.22 -11.66 12.10
CA GLU A 161 12.71 -10.55 12.91
C GLU A 161 12.35 -9.26 12.20
N TRP A 162 11.46 -8.51 12.81
CA TRP A 162 10.98 -7.21 12.34
C TRP A 162 11.71 -6.12 13.10
N THR A 163 12.25 -5.16 12.37
CA THR A 163 12.61 -3.86 12.97
C THR A 163 11.63 -2.82 12.46
N ILE A 164 10.80 -2.31 13.37
CA ILE A 164 9.88 -1.20 13.10
C ILE A 164 10.32 -0.08 14.04
N GLY A 165 11.06 0.88 13.49
CA GLY A 165 11.71 1.94 14.26
C GLY A 165 12.82 1.45 15.16
N GLU A 166 12.77 1.84 16.43
CA GLU A 166 13.69 1.37 17.48
C GLU A 166 13.21 0.04 18.11
N GLN A 167 12.02 -0.44 17.75
CA GLN A 167 11.45 -1.65 18.32
C GLN A 167 11.74 -2.86 17.44
N ALA A 168 12.26 -3.90 18.07
CA ALA A 168 12.46 -5.20 17.46
C ALA A 168 11.34 -6.15 17.90
N PHE A 169 10.73 -6.84 16.93
CA PHE A 169 9.74 -7.88 17.18
C PHE A 169 10.21 -9.17 16.54
N THR A 170 9.91 -10.28 17.19
CA THR A 170 10.15 -11.62 16.63
C THR A 170 8.82 -12.34 16.58
N THR A 171 8.39 -12.70 15.37
CA THR A 171 7.27 -13.61 15.17
C THR A 171 7.83 -15.00 14.89
N ARG A 172 7.18 -16.02 15.45
CA ARG A 172 7.50 -17.43 15.18
C ARG A 172 6.23 -18.15 14.83
N GLU A 173 6.21 -18.72 13.64
CA GLU A 173 5.14 -19.59 13.17
C GLU A 173 5.70 -20.97 12.86
N THR A 174 4.93 -22.02 13.10
CA THR A 174 5.26 -23.37 12.70
C THR A 174 4.08 -23.98 11.99
N LEU A 175 4.26 -24.26 10.71
CA LEU A 175 3.29 -24.92 9.86
C LEU A 175 3.70 -26.37 9.64
N ARG A 176 2.70 -27.25 9.53
CA ARG A 176 2.92 -28.66 9.21
C ARG A 176 2.51 -28.92 7.77
N PHE A 177 3.40 -29.55 7.02
CA PHE A 177 3.23 -29.95 5.63
C PHE A 177 3.25 -31.48 5.54
N PRO A 178 2.15 -32.16 5.94
CA PRO A 178 2.09 -33.61 5.95
C PRO A 178 2.20 -34.18 4.54
N ASP A 179 2.92 -35.29 4.40
CA ASP A 179 2.96 -36.04 3.14
C ASP A 179 1.63 -36.77 2.86
N ASP A 180 1.47 -37.24 1.61
CA ASP A 180 0.28 -37.98 1.18
C ASP A 180 -0.07 -39.13 2.14
N ALA A 181 0.94 -39.88 2.56
CA ALA A 181 0.74 -41.02 3.44
C ALA A 181 0.20 -40.58 4.82
N ALA A 182 0.67 -39.47 5.37
CA ALA A 182 0.18 -38.91 6.63
C ALA A 182 -1.24 -38.36 6.50
N ILE A 183 -1.56 -37.72 5.37
CA ILE A 183 -2.91 -37.25 5.06
C ILE A 183 -3.88 -38.43 4.98
N HIS A 184 -3.54 -39.48 4.21
CA HIS A 184 -4.36 -40.67 4.06
C HIS A 184 -4.57 -41.40 5.40
N ARG A 185 -3.51 -41.57 6.21
CA ARG A 185 -3.63 -42.13 7.57
C ARG A 185 -4.59 -41.32 8.45
N GLY A 186 -4.55 -39.99 8.35
CA GLY A 186 -5.44 -39.11 9.11
C GLY A 186 -6.90 -39.24 8.69
N LEU A 187 -7.15 -39.34 7.38
CA LEU A 187 -8.49 -39.54 6.82
C LEU A 187 -9.05 -40.92 7.19
N ASP A 188 -8.24 -41.98 7.07
CA ASP A 188 -8.62 -43.34 7.45
C ASP A 188 -8.98 -43.42 8.93
N ALA A 189 -8.17 -42.82 9.81
CA ALA A 189 -8.42 -42.78 11.24
C ALA A 189 -9.70 -42.01 11.61
N ALA A 190 -10.13 -41.08 10.75
CA ALA A 190 -11.34 -40.30 10.91
C ALA A 190 -12.57 -40.92 10.21
N CYS A 191 -12.44 -42.13 9.63
CA CYS A 191 -13.46 -42.76 8.80
C CYS A 191 -13.93 -41.84 7.64
N LEU A 192 -13.00 -41.14 7.00
CA LEU A 192 -13.25 -40.27 5.86
C LEU A 192 -12.64 -40.86 4.59
N ALA A 193 -13.42 -40.91 3.51
CA ALA A 193 -12.94 -41.25 2.17
C ALA A 193 -12.84 -39.98 1.31
N ILE A 194 -11.73 -39.84 0.59
CA ILE A 194 -11.55 -38.77 -0.39
C ILE A 194 -12.56 -38.97 -1.52
N GLU A 195 -13.36 -37.94 -1.79
CA GLU A 195 -14.30 -37.90 -2.91
C GLU A 195 -13.66 -37.24 -4.13
N CYS A 196 -12.92 -36.15 -3.91
CA CYS A 196 -12.16 -35.47 -4.94
C CYS A 196 -10.98 -34.69 -4.34
N SER A 197 -9.99 -34.43 -5.19
CA SER A 197 -8.80 -33.67 -4.83
C SER A 197 -8.32 -32.82 -6.01
N TRP A 198 -7.84 -31.61 -5.71
CA TRP A 198 -7.33 -30.66 -6.70
C TRP A 198 -5.97 -30.11 -6.29
N GLY A 199 -5.13 -29.87 -7.28
CA GLY A 199 -3.77 -29.33 -7.13
C GLY A 199 -3.71 -27.80 -7.03
N ASN A 200 -4.84 -27.12 -7.26
CA ASN A 200 -4.99 -25.67 -7.11
C ASN A 200 -6.48 -25.30 -7.06
N TRP A 201 -6.76 -24.05 -6.66
CA TRP A 201 -8.12 -23.49 -6.56
C TRP A 201 -8.85 -23.35 -7.89
N ASP A 202 -8.15 -23.48 -9.02
CA ASP A 202 -8.73 -23.51 -10.37
C ASP A 202 -9.33 -24.88 -10.75
N GLY A 203 -9.23 -25.89 -9.86
CA GLY A 203 -9.74 -27.23 -10.10
C GLY A 203 -8.82 -28.11 -10.95
N SER A 204 -7.58 -27.70 -11.18
CA SER A 204 -6.57 -28.54 -11.83
C SER A 204 -6.28 -29.83 -11.03
N PRO A 205 -5.92 -30.94 -11.70
CA PRO A 205 -5.60 -32.18 -11.02
C PRO A 205 -4.33 -32.04 -10.18
N VAL A 206 -4.23 -32.86 -9.13
CA VAL A 206 -3.03 -32.92 -8.27
C VAL A 206 -1.84 -33.52 -9.04
N THR A 207 -0.68 -32.87 -8.95
CA THR A 207 0.62 -33.34 -9.45
C THR A 207 1.70 -33.12 -8.37
N ALA A 208 2.93 -33.56 -8.64
CA ALA A 208 4.05 -33.34 -7.73
C ALA A 208 4.45 -31.85 -7.62
N GLU A 209 4.09 -31.06 -8.62
CA GLU A 209 4.37 -29.62 -8.75
C GLU A 209 3.18 -28.76 -8.33
N SER A 210 2.09 -29.35 -7.84
CA SER A 210 0.92 -28.60 -7.40
C SER A 210 1.28 -27.62 -6.28
N PRO A 211 0.94 -26.32 -6.42
CA PRO A 211 1.23 -25.33 -5.40
C PRO A 211 0.39 -25.52 -4.13
N GLU A 212 -0.77 -26.17 -4.27
CA GLU A 212 -1.72 -26.39 -3.20
C GLU A 212 -2.26 -27.83 -3.27
N ARG A 213 -2.90 -28.29 -2.20
CA ARG A 213 -3.68 -29.52 -2.23
C ARG A 213 -4.99 -29.34 -1.51
N ILE A 214 -6.07 -29.41 -2.28
CA ILE A 214 -7.43 -29.24 -1.80
C ILE A 214 -8.07 -30.62 -1.80
N ILE A 215 -8.59 -31.07 -0.65
CA ILE A 215 -9.20 -32.39 -0.49
C ILE A 215 -10.64 -32.20 -0.03
N MET A 216 -11.56 -32.80 -0.77
CA MET A 216 -12.94 -33.01 -0.33
C MET A 216 -13.07 -34.46 0.09
N ALA A 217 -13.51 -34.69 1.32
CA ALA A 217 -13.72 -36.01 1.88
C ALA A 217 -15.11 -36.13 2.50
N ARG A 218 -15.64 -37.35 2.50
CA ARG A 218 -16.95 -37.69 3.08
C ARG A 218 -16.79 -38.80 4.10
N THR A 219 -17.67 -38.86 5.10
CA THR A 219 -17.72 -39.98 6.03
C THR A 219 -18.06 -41.28 5.31
N VAL A 220 -17.44 -42.37 5.77
CA VAL A 220 -17.67 -43.75 5.33
C VAL A 220 -18.67 -44.44 6.25
#